data_AF-A0A7Y0B510-F1
#
_entry.id   AF-A0A7Y0B510-F1
#
_cell.length_a   1.000
_cell.length_b   1.000
_cell.length_c   1.000
_cell.angle_alpha   90.00
_cell.angle_beta   90.00
_cell.angle_gamma   90.00
#
_symmetry.space_group_name_H-M   'P 1'
#
loop_
_entity.id
_entity.type
_entity.pdbx_description
1 polymer ?
#
loop_
_entity_poly.entity_id
_entity_poly.type
_entity_poly.pdbx_seq_one_letter_code
_entity_poly.pdbx_strand_id
1 'polypeptide(L)'
;MIERRELGRFLAVAGRRFARGEGAAEMFSRAVDAVWHRMLATPEYADFCTGHAGAVLGHREVKGGGPIGWVAAYEEAYGPLPEIWFTDEEGRLDDAALARYRETGRVVAEWDCTPTTGDGDDAVPGGR
;
A
#
# COMPACT_ATOMS: atom_id res chain seq x y z
N MET A 1 3.09 11.86 11.06
CA MET A 1 1.73 11.34 10.85
C MET A 1 1.80 9.84 10.69
N ILE A 2 0.84 9.11 11.24
CA ILE A 2 0.89 7.64 11.33
C ILE A 2 0.81 7.01 9.93
N GLU A 3 -0.04 7.55 9.08
CA GLU A 3 -0.30 7.20 7.69
C GLU A 3 0.99 7.18 6.85
N ARG A 4 1.81 8.25 6.93
CA ARG A 4 3.08 8.32 6.19
C ARG A 4 4.07 7.26 6.66
N ARG A 5 4.11 6.96 7.97
CA ARG A 5 4.95 5.88 8.48
C ARG A 5 4.47 4.52 7.96
N GLU A 6 3.17 4.29 7.96
CA GLU A 6 2.58 3.05 7.45
C GLU A 6 2.75 2.90 5.93
N LEU A 7 2.69 4.00 5.17
CA LEU A 7 3.05 4.01 3.76
C LEU A 7 4.50 3.56 3.55
N GLY A 8 5.45 4.04 4.36
CA GLY A 8 6.84 3.59 4.28
C GLY A 8 6.99 2.09 4.51
N ARG A 9 6.27 1.54 5.49
CA ARG A 9 6.25 0.09 5.75
C ARG A 9 5.62 -0.71 4.62
N PHE A 10 4.53 -0.20 4.04
CA PHE A 10 3.91 -0.78 2.87
C PHE A 10 4.86 -0.87 1.69
N LEU A 11 5.55 0.24 1.36
CA LEU A 11 6.51 0.28 0.27
C LEU A 11 7.69 -0.67 0.52
N ALA A 12 8.16 -0.78 1.76
CA ALA A 12 9.19 -1.74 2.13
C ALA A 12 8.74 -3.20 1.88
N VAL A 13 7.49 -3.54 2.26
CA VAL A 13 6.92 -4.87 2.00
C VAL A 13 6.75 -5.10 0.50
N ALA A 14 6.23 -4.13 -0.24
CA ALA A 14 6.08 -4.20 -1.70
C ALA A 14 7.43 -4.42 -2.40
N GLY A 15 8.47 -3.68 -2.01
CA GLY A 15 9.82 -3.84 -2.56
C GLY A 15 10.38 -5.25 -2.33
N ARG A 16 10.18 -5.82 -1.13
CA ARG A 16 10.57 -7.20 -0.82
C ARG A 16 9.81 -8.22 -1.67
N ARG A 17 8.51 -8.02 -1.90
CA ARG A 17 7.69 -8.89 -2.76
C ARG A 17 8.21 -8.89 -4.19
N PHE A 18 8.47 -7.71 -4.76
CA PHE A 18 9.05 -7.61 -6.10
C PHE A 18 10.42 -8.29 -6.20
N ALA A 19 11.29 -8.10 -5.20
CA ALA A 19 12.59 -8.77 -5.16
C ALA A 19 12.50 -10.31 -5.12
N ARG A 20 11.36 -10.86 -4.67
CA ARG A 20 11.07 -12.30 -4.64
C ARG A 20 10.28 -12.80 -5.86
N GLY A 21 9.95 -11.92 -6.80
CA GLY A 21 9.08 -12.26 -7.94
C GLY A 21 7.62 -12.50 -7.55
N GLU A 22 7.20 -12.02 -6.39
CA GLU A 22 5.80 -12.06 -5.95
C GLU A 22 4.98 -10.93 -6.61
N GLY A 23 3.66 -11.08 -6.61
CA GLY A 23 2.75 -10.05 -7.11
C GLY A 23 2.76 -8.75 -6.29
N ALA A 24 2.26 -7.67 -6.90
CA ALA A 24 2.13 -6.37 -6.28
C ALA A 24 1.30 -6.43 -4.98
N ALA A 25 1.64 -5.58 -4.01
CA ALA A 25 0.91 -5.50 -2.75
C ALA A 25 -0.41 -4.73 -2.92
N GLU A 26 -1.49 -5.22 -2.33
CA GLU A 26 -2.82 -4.62 -2.42
C GLU A 26 -2.95 -3.44 -1.43
N MET A 27 -3.16 -2.20 -1.91
CA MET A 27 -3.39 -1.03 -1.05
C MET A 27 -4.87 -0.92 -0.67
N PHE A 28 -5.27 -1.55 0.44
CA PHE A 28 -6.66 -1.55 0.89
C PHE A 28 -7.02 -0.41 1.86
N SER A 29 -6.03 0.23 2.48
CA SER A 29 -6.27 1.33 3.43
C SER A 29 -6.44 2.65 2.68
N ARG A 30 -7.66 3.20 2.71
CA ARG A 30 -7.94 4.52 2.10
C ARG A 30 -7.17 5.66 2.78
N ALA A 31 -6.97 5.60 4.09
CA ALA A 31 -6.17 6.59 4.81
C ALA A 31 -4.70 6.60 4.36
N VAL A 32 -4.09 5.42 4.18
CA VAL A 32 -2.70 5.30 3.70
C VAL A 32 -2.61 5.65 2.21
N ASP A 33 -3.58 5.22 1.41
CA ASP A 33 -3.65 5.53 -0.03
C ASP A 33 -3.76 7.04 -0.30
N ALA A 34 -4.59 7.75 0.47
CA ALA A 34 -4.71 9.21 0.37
C ALA A 34 -3.39 9.94 0.71
N VAL A 35 -2.54 9.38 1.57
CA VAL A 35 -1.18 9.91 1.77
C VAL A 35 -0.27 9.56 0.60
N TRP A 36 -0.42 8.37 0.03
CA TRP A 36 0.36 7.95 -1.12
C TRP A 36 0.12 8.86 -2.33
N HIS A 37 -1.14 9.13 -2.69
CA HIS A 37 -1.48 10.07 -3.77
C HIS A 37 -0.93 11.47 -3.53
N ARG A 38 -1.02 11.96 -2.30
CA ARG A 38 -0.40 13.25 -1.94
C ARG A 38 1.11 13.23 -2.11
N MET A 39 1.78 12.15 -1.72
CA MET A 39 3.23 12.03 -1.85
C MET A 39 3.68 11.89 -3.31
N LEU A 40 2.94 11.18 -4.16
CA LEU A 40 3.27 11.04 -5.59
C LEU A 40 3.40 12.39 -6.31
N ALA A 41 2.69 13.42 -5.84
CA ALA A 41 2.78 14.79 -6.38
C ALA A 41 3.98 15.60 -5.86
N THR A 42 4.86 14.99 -5.07
CA THR A 42 5.97 15.68 -4.39
C THR A 42 7.33 15.13 -4.85
N PRO A 43 8.37 15.97 -5.00
CA PRO A 43 9.70 15.51 -5.37
C PRO A 43 10.32 14.57 -4.32
N GLU A 44 9.88 14.65 -3.06
CA GLU A 44 10.36 13.82 -1.96
C GLU A 44 9.95 12.36 -2.07
N TYR A 45 9.02 12.00 -2.98
CA TYR A 45 8.56 10.62 -3.13
C TYR A 45 9.69 9.66 -3.53
N ALA A 46 10.59 10.08 -4.43
CA ALA A 46 11.69 9.23 -4.88
C ALA A 46 12.63 8.85 -3.73
N ASP A 47 13.02 9.83 -2.92
CA ASP A 47 13.88 9.62 -1.75
C ASP A 47 13.16 8.82 -0.67
N PHE A 48 11.89 9.11 -0.43
CA PHE A 48 11.07 8.37 0.53
C PHE A 48 10.93 6.91 0.14
N CYS A 49 10.65 6.63 -1.14
CA CYS A 49 10.51 5.28 -1.65
C CYS A 49 11.85 4.54 -1.57
N THR A 50 12.94 5.17 -2.01
CA THR A 50 14.29 4.58 -1.94
C THR A 50 14.70 4.27 -0.50
N GLY A 51 14.41 5.17 0.44
CA GLY A 51 14.71 4.98 1.86
C GLY A 51 13.96 3.81 2.53
N HIS A 52 12.82 3.40 1.98
CA HIS A 52 12.00 2.31 2.53
C HIS A 52 12.08 1.00 1.73
N ALA A 53 12.07 1.09 0.41
CA ALA A 53 11.99 -0.04 -0.52
C ALA A 53 13.31 -0.33 -1.25
N GLY A 54 14.32 0.53 -1.12
CA GLY A 54 15.61 0.40 -1.81
C GLY A 54 15.58 0.77 -3.30
N ALA A 55 14.41 1.12 -3.83
CA ALA A 55 14.18 1.58 -5.20
C ALA A 55 12.94 2.48 -5.24
N VAL A 56 12.78 3.22 -6.35
CA VAL A 56 11.55 3.97 -6.61
C VAL A 56 10.49 3.01 -7.14
N LEU A 57 9.39 2.88 -6.40
CA LEU A 57 8.21 2.12 -6.81
C LEU A 57 7.20 3.08 -7.43
N GLY A 58 6.67 2.71 -8.59
CA GLY A 58 5.55 3.38 -9.23
C GLY A 58 4.22 3.09 -8.55
N HIS A 59 3.19 3.74 -9.06
CA HIS A 59 1.81 3.60 -8.61
C HIS A 59 0.93 3.27 -9.82
N ARG A 60 -0.04 2.36 -9.64
CA ARG A 60 -1.03 2.04 -10.65
C ARG A 60 -2.41 1.90 -10.00
N GLU A 61 -3.38 2.59 -10.59
CA GLU A 61 -4.79 2.43 -10.26
C GLU A 61 -5.28 1.08 -10.83
N VAL A 62 -5.52 0.12 -9.95
CA VAL A 62 -6.07 -1.20 -10.28
C VAL A 62 -7.09 -1.55 -9.23
N LYS A 63 -8.34 -1.72 -9.67
CA LYS A 63 -9.43 -2.18 -8.82
C LYS A 63 -9.36 -3.69 -8.63
N GLY A 64 -9.51 -4.13 -7.39
CA GLY A 64 -9.57 -5.54 -7.05
C GLY A 64 -10.19 -5.76 -5.68
N GLY A 65 -10.42 -7.03 -5.35
CA GLY A 65 -10.93 -7.42 -4.06
C GLY A 65 -10.59 -8.87 -3.76
N GLY A 66 -10.33 -9.15 -2.48
CA GLY A 66 -9.91 -10.47 -2.04
C GLY A 66 -9.03 -10.45 -0.79
N PRO A 67 -8.37 -11.58 -0.48
CA PRO A 67 -7.42 -11.68 0.62
C PRO A 67 -6.20 -10.78 0.36
N ILE A 68 -5.77 -10.04 1.39
CA ILE A 68 -4.59 -9.18 1.31
C ILE A 68 -3.34 -10.03 1.52
N GLY A 69 -2.54 -10.19 0.46
CA GLY A 69 -1.50 -11.21 0.36
C GLY A 69 -0.21 -10.88 1.11
N TRP A 70 -0.10 -9.69 1.69
CA TRP A 70 1.14 -9.19 2.31
C TRP A 70 1.06 -9.02 3.83
N VAL A 71 -0.11 -9.21 4.45
CA VAL A 71 -0.34 -8.97 5.89
C VAL A 71 0.66 -9.73 6.76
N ALA A 72 0.88 -11.02 6.49
CA ALA A 72 1.82 -11.84 7.27
C ALA A 72 3.26 -11.31 7.20
N ALA A 73 3.71 -10.84 6.02
CA ALA A 73 5.04 -10.27 5.85
C ALA A 73 5.20 -8.91 6.55
N TYR A 74 4.12 -8.13 6.61
CA TYR A 74 4.10 -6.91 7.42
C TYR A 74 4.20 -7.24 8.91
N GLU A 75 3.41 -8.21 9.38
CA GLU A 75 3.39 -8.59 10.80
C GLU A 75 4.73 -9.14 11.29
N GLU A 76 5.37 -9.99 10.49
CA GLU A 76 6.71 -10.50 10.75
C GLU A 76 7.72 -9.36 10.94
N ALA A 77 7.60 -8.28 10.17
CA ALA A 77 8.54 -7.16 10.18
C ALA A 77 8.22 -6.08 11.22
N TYR A 78 6.94 -5.83 11.51
CA TYR A 78 6.49 -4.63 12.23
C TYR A 78 5.48 -4.90 13.35
N GLY A 79 5.01 -6.14 13.50
CA GLY A 79 3.91 -6.49 14.40
C GLY A 79 2.52 -6.26 13.79
N PRO A 80 1.45 -6.40 14.60
CA PRO A 80 0.08 -6.33 14.12
C PRO A 80 -0.25 -5.03 13.37
N LEU A 81 -1.15 -5.09 12.40
CA LEU A 81 -1.62 -3.93 11.66
C LEU A 81 -2.27 -2.91 12.62
N PRO A 82 -1.79 -1.66 12.69
CA PRO A 82 -2.45 -0.61 13.44
C PRO A 82 -3.80 -0.21 12.80
N GLU A 83 -4.67 0.42 13.60
CA GLU A 83 -6.04 0.81 13.23
C GLU A 83 -6.13 1.67 11.96
N ILE A 84 -5.08 2.41 11.64
CA ILE A 84 -5.01 3.23 10.42
C ILE A 84 -5.19 2.40 9.14
N TRP A 85 -4.82 1.11 9.16
CA TRP A 85 -5.05 0.21 8.03
C TRP A 85 -6.54 -0.05 7.76
N PHE A 86 -7.39 0.15 8.77
CA PHE A 86 -8.84 -0.03 8.71
C PHE A 86 -9.59 1.30 8.75
N THR A 87 -8.88 2.41 8.57
CA THR A 87 -9.45 3.76 8.64
C THR A 87 -9.67 4.32 7.24
N ASP A 88 -10.82 4.97 7.01
CA ASP A 88 -11.12 5.67 5.77
C ASP A 88 -10.39 7.03 5.65
N GLU A 89 -10.52 7.70 4.51
CA GLU A 89 -9.86 8.99 4.25
C GLU A 89 -10.38 10.13 5.15
N GLU A 90 -11.58 9.97 5.72
CA GLU A 90 -12.20 10.88 6.67
C GLU A 90 -11.92 10.54 8.14
N GLY A 91 -11.10 9.50 8.39
CA GLY A 91 -10.69 9.12 9.75
C GLY A 91 -11.68 8.20 10.47
N ARG A 92 -12.65 7.60 9.77
CA ARG A 92 -13.60 6.65 10.36
C ARG A 92 -13.00 5.25 10.32
N LEU A 93 -12.99 4.60 11.48
CA LEU A 93 -12.51 3.24 11.63
C LEU A 93 -13.59 2.23 11.23
N ASP A 94 -13.22 1.24 10.43
CA ASP A 94 -14.03 0.03 10.22
C ASP A 94 -13.76 -0.96 11.36
N ASP A 95 -14.51 -0.79 12.46
CA ASP A 95 -14.42 -1.65 13.64
C ASP A 95 -14.67 -3.13 13.33
N ALA A 96 -15.54 -3.42 12.35
CA ALA A 96 -15.88 -4.80 11.99
C ALA A 96 -14.72 -5.47 11.24
N ALA A 97 -14.08 -4.77 10.31
CA ALA A 97 -12.91 -5.27 9.62
C ALA A 97 -11.72 -5.46 10.58
N LEU A 98 -11.49 -4.50 11.48
CA LEU A 98 -10.44 -4.59 12.50
C LEU A 98 -10.69 -5.76 13.47
N ALA A 99 -11.92 -5.94 13.96
CA ALA A 99 -12.27 -7.04 14.85
C ALA A 99 -12.05 -8.40 14.17
N ARG A 100 -12.50 -8.55 12.92
CA ARG A 100 -12.27 -9.77 12.12
C ARG A 100 -10.79 -10.05 11.91
N TYR A 101 -9.99 -9.01 11.65
CA TYR A 101 -8.54 -9.16 11.55
C TYR A 101 -7.93 -9.63 12.88
N ARG A 102 -8.29 -9.01 14.01
CA ARG A 102 -7.79 -9.40 15.34
C ARG A 102 -8.17 -10.83 15.71
N GLU A 103 -9.33 -11.32 15.28
CA GLU A 103 -9.79 -12.69 15.52
C GLU A 103 -9.09 -13.72 14.62
N THR A 104 -8.89 -13.39 13.35
CA THR A 104 -8.50 -14.38 12.33
C THR A 104 -7.05 -14.26 11.86
N GLY A 105 -6.38 -13.14 12.11
CA GLY A 105 -5.09 -12.78 11.52
C GLY A 105 -5.14 -12.55 10.01
N ARG A 106 -6.34 -12.43 9.42
CA ARG A 106 -6.53 -12.30 7.96
C ARG A 106 -7.28 -11.02 7.63
N VAL A 107 -6.93 -10.42 6.50
CA VAL A 107 -7.65 -9.28 5.92
C VAL A 107 -8.20 -9.69 4.56
N VAL A 108 -9.49 -9.44 4.35
CA VAL A 108 -10.17 -9.55 3.04
C VAL A 108 -10.82 -8.20 2.79
N ALA A 109 -10.37 -7.50 1.74
CA ALA A 109 -10.77 -6.14 1.45
C ALA A 109 -10.72 -5.86 -0.06
N GLU A 110 -11.25 -4.71 -0.44
CA GLU A 110 -11.11 -4.13 -1.77
C GLU A 110 -9.92 -3.17 -1.79
N TRP A 111 -9.34 -2.98 -2.97
CA TRP A 111 -8.28 -1.99 -3.20
C TRP A 111 -8.48 -1.36 -4.58
N ASP A 112 -8.03 -0.11 -4.70
CA ASP A 112 -8.03 0.64 -5.95
C ASP A 112 -6.62 0.91 -6.47
N CYS A 113 -5.59 0.67 -5.66
CA CYS A 113 -4.20 1.05 -5.95
C CYS A 113 -3.24 -0.10 -5.66
N THR A 114 -2.19 -0.21 -6.49
CA THR A 114 -1.09 -1.17 -6.31
C THR A 114 0.25 -0.53 -6.69
N PRO A 115 1.37 -0.94 -6.08
CA PRO A 115 2.68 -0.46 -6.46
C PRO A 115 3.15 -1.15 -7.73
N THR A 116 4.08 -0.53 -8.44
CA THR A 116 4.74 -1.11 -9.62
C THR A 116 6.25 -0.89 -9.57
N THR A 117 7.03 -1.65 -10.34
CA THR A 117 8.50 -1.50 -10.40
C THR A 117 8.96 -0.40 -11.36
N GLY A 118 8.05 0.37 -11.96
CA GLY A 118 8.41 1.45 -12.89
C GLY A 118 8.62 1.02 -14.35
N ASP A 119 8.41 -0.25 -14.72
CA ASP A 119 8.44 -0.71 -16.13
C ASP A 119 7.11 -0.47 -16.88
N GLY A 120 6.18 0.28 -16.29
CA GLY A 120 4.89 0.61 -16.88
C GLY A 120 4.92 1.99 -17.51
N ASP A 121 5.54 2.09 -18.68
CA ASP A 121 5.38 3.21 -19.60
C ASP A 121 3.94 3.18 -20.16
N ASP A 122 2.98 3.70 -19.39
CA ASP A 122 1.71 4.19 -19.92
C ASP A 122 1.79 5.71 -20.01
N ALA A 123 2.81 6.19 -20.72
CA ALA A 123 2.70 7.45 -21.44
C ALA A 123 1.53 7.30 -22.42
N VAL A 124 0.40 7.92 -22.07
CA VAL A 124 -0.70 8.24 -22.99
C VAL A 124 -0.17 8.57 -24.39
N PRO A 125 -0.53 7.83 -25.46
CA PRO A 125 -0.38 8.38 -26.79
C PRO A 125 -1.42 9.49 -26.89
N GLY A 126 -0.91 10.72 -26.82
CA GLY A 126 -1.68 11.93 -27.05
C GLY A 126 -2.50 11.82 -28.33
N GLY A 127 -3.69 12.40 -28.25
CA GLY A 127 -4.62 12.46 -29.37
C GLY A 127 -3.98 13.04 -30.63
N ARG A 128 -4.46 12.52 -31.76
CA ARG A 128 -4.54 13.22 -33.02
C ARG A 128 -5.91 13.00 -33.60
#